data_AF-A0A7G3BX32-F1
#
_entry.id   AF-A0A7G3BX32-F1
#
_cell.length_a   1.000
_cell.length_b   1.000
_cell.length_c   1.000
_cell.angle_alpha   90.00
_cell.angle_beta   90.00
_cell.angle_gamma   90.00
#
_symmetry.space_group_name_H-M   'P 1'
#
loop_
_entity.id
_entity.type
_entity.pdbx_description
1 polymer ?
#
loop_
_entity_poly.entity_id
_entity_poly.type
_entity_poly.pdbx_seq_one_letter_code
_entity_poly.pdbx_strand_id
1 'polypeptide(L)' 'MVKNKRIEPWMSVAFLIWIRYLGYRIVTKGFCTEFIPTYTSKNLPRGASIDHLGRLNKQASKLFVEFKGHLGVA' A
#
# COMPACT_ATOMS: atom_id res chain seq x y z
N MET A 1 7.49 2.32 22.37
CA MET A 1 7.02 1.19 21.56
C MET A 1 5.83 1.64 20.73
N VAL A 2 6.01 1.89 19.43
CA VAL A 2 4.90 2.28 18.55
C VAL A 2 3.96 1.08 18.44
N LYS A 3 2.72 1.24 18.93
CA LYS A 3 1.67 0.22 18.82
C LYS A 3 1.45 -0.06 17.33
N ASN A 4 1.92 -1.21 16.85
CA ASN A 4 1.60 -1.71 15.51
C ASN A 4 0.09 -1.95 15.46
N LYS A 5 -0.71 -0.92 15.15
CA LYS A 5 -2.13 -1.06 14.83
C LYS A 5 -2.18 -1.93 13.57
N ARG A 6 -2.50 -3.21 13.76
CA ARG A 6 -2.71 -4.17 12.69
C ARG A 6 -3.82 -3.60 11.81
N ILE A 7 -3.55 -3.41 10.53
CA ILE A 7 -4.56 -2.97 9.56
C ILE A 7 -5.68 -4.01 9.59
N GLU A 8 -6.93 -3.57 9.72
CA GLU A 8 -8.06 -4.50 9.69
C GLU A 8 -8.10 -5.23 8.33
N PRO A 9 -8.46 -6.53 8.30
CA PRO A 9 -8.40 -7.32 7.07
C PRO A 9 -9.16 -6.70 5.89
N TRP A 10 -10.32 -6.08 6.15
CA TRP A 10 -11.12 -5.41 5.10
C TRP A 10 -10.44 -4.16 4.53
N MET A 11 -9.75 -3.38 5.37
CA MET A 11 -8.96 -2.23 4.93
C MET A 11 -7.78 -2.66 4.05
N SER A 12 -7.22 -3.85 4.29
CA SER A 12 -6.15 -4.40 3.46
C SER A 12 -6.64 -4.72 2.04
N VAL A 13 -7.83 -5.31 1.90
CA VAL A 13 -8.38 -5.64 0.57
C VAL A 13 -8.77 -4.39 -0.21
N ALA A 14 -9.48 -3.46 0.43
CA ALA A 14 -9.89 -2.20 -0.20
C ALA A 14 -8.66 -1.37 -0.62
N PHE A 15 -7.63 -1.33 0.22
CA PHE A 15 -6.37 -0.67 -0.11
C PHE A 15 -5.69 -1.29 -1.34
N LEU A 16 -5.60 -2.62 -1.43
CA LEU A 16 -4.98 -3.29 -2.59
C LEU A 16 -5.78 -3.07 -3.88
N ILE A 17 -7.11 -2.99 -3.81
CA ILE A 17 -7.96 -2.63 -4.96
C ILE A 17 -7.65 -1.19 -5.41
N TRP A 18 -7.59 -0.25 -4.48
CA TRP A 18 -7.25 1.14 -4.79
C TRP A 18 -5.84 1.29 -5.38
N ILE A 19 -4.86 0.52 -4.88
CA ILE A 19 -3.50 0.47 -5.46
C ILE A 19 -3.53 0.01 -6.92
N ARG A 20 -4.36 -1.00 -7.28
CA ARG A 20 -4.53 -1.38 -8.69
C ARG A 20 -5.17 -0.28 -9.51
N TYR A 21 -6.17 0.42 -8.97
CA TYR A 21 -6.83 1.54 -9.64
C TYR A 21 -5.85 2.70 -9.94
N LEU A 22 -4.91 2.98 -9.04
CA LEU A 22 -3.82 3.94 -9.30
C LEU A 22 -2.87 3.52 -10.43
N GLY A 23 -2.94 2.27 -10.90
CA GLY A 23 -2.08 1.77 -11.96
C GLY A 23 -0.84 1.04 -11.46
N TYR A 24 -0.84 0.50 -10.24
CA TYR A 24 0.18 -0.44 -9.81
C TYR A 24 -0.21 -1.88 -10.13
N ARG A 25 0.78 -2.66 -10.58
CA ARG A 25 0.77 -4.11 -10.50
C ARG A 25 1.25 -4.53 -9.12
N ILE A 26 0.54 -5.46 -8.51
CA ILE A 26 0.89 -6.01 -7.20
C ILE A 26 1.59 -7.34 -7.44
N VAL A 27 2.84 -7.46 -6.97
CA VAL A 27 3.68 -8.65 -7.17
C VAL A 27 4.21 -9.13 -5.83
N THR A 28 4.06 -10.42 -5.55
CA THR A 28 4.69 -11.03 -4.37
C THR A 28 6.09 -11.50 -4.74
N LYS A 29 7.10 -11.01 -4.01
CA LYS A 29 8.51 -11.37 -4.18
C LYS A 29 9.08 -11.80 -2.83
N GLY A 30 9.26 -13.10 -2.64
CA GLY A 30 9.66 -13.68 -1.37
C GLY A 30 8.67 -13.33 -0.26
N PHE A 31 9.16 -12.71 0.81
CA PHE A 31 8.36 -12.30 1.97
C PHE A 31 7.76 -10.89 1.88
N CYS A 32 7.73 -10.30 0.68
CA CYS A 32 7.21 -8.95 0.45
C CYS A 32 6.21 -8.94 -0.71
N THR A 33 5.20 -8.09 -0.58
CA THR A 33 4.30 -7.68 -1.67
C THR A 33 4.73 -6.30 -2.14
N GLU A 34 5.19 -6.20 -3.38
CA GLU A 34 5.67 -4.96 -4.01
C GLU A 34 4.61 -4.35 -4.93
N PHE A 35 4.58 -3.02 -4.98
CA PHE A 35 3.74 -2.25 -5.91
C PHE A 35 4.61 -1.71 -7.03
N ILE A 36 4.39 -2.22 -8.24
CA ILE A 36 5.17 -1.89 -9.43
C ILE A 36 4.30 -1.03 -10.35
N PRO A 37 4.66 0.24 -10.61
CA PRO A 37 3.91 1.08 -11.55
C PRO A 37 3.81 0.40 -12.91
N THR A 38 2.61 0.37 -13.49
CA THR A 38 2.38 -0.17 -14.85
C THR A 38 2.75 0.82 -15.95
N TYR A 39 2.92 2.09 -15.59
CA TYR A 39 3.39 3.16 -16.48
C TYR A 39 4.36 4.08 -15.74
N THR A 40 5.19 4.81 -16.49
CA THR A 40 6.11 5.78 -15.93
C THR A 40 5.35 7.06 -15.58
N SER A 41 5.24 7.38 -14.29
CA SER A 41 4.66 8.63 -13.81
C SER A 41 5.37 9.11 -12.55
N LYS A 42 5.57 10.42 -12.41
CA LYS A 42 6.09 11.04 -11.17
C LYS A 42 5.11 10.90 -10.00
N ASN A 43 3.83 10.67 -10.29
CA ASN A 43 2.77 10.52 -9.29
C ASN A 43 2.65 9.07 -8.79
N LEU A 44 3.39 8.13 -9.38
CA LEU A 44 3.43 6.73 -8.94
C LEU A 44 4.81 6.37 -8.38
N PRO A 45 5.09 6.70 -7.10
CA PRO A 45 6.37 6.37 -6.48
C PRO A 45 6.68 4.87 -6.51
N ARG A 46 7.87 4.53 -7.00
CA ARG A 46 8.38 3.16 -7.01
C ARG A 46 8.81 2.71 -5.61
N GLY A 47 8.83 1.40 -5.41
CA GLY A 47 9.38 0.78 -4.22
C GLY A 47 8.45 0.81 -3.01
N ALA A 48 7.15 1.01 -3.20
CA ALA A 48 6.17 0.76 -2.15
C ALA A 48 5.98 -0.76 -1.97
N SER A 49 6.01 -1.21 -0.72
CA SER A 49 5.85 -2.62 -0.39
C SER A 49 5.20 -2.85 0.98
N ILE A 50 4.61 -4.03 1.12
CA ILE A 50 4.09 -4.60 2.36
C ILE A 50 4.90 -5.86 2.68
N ASP A 51 5.40 -6.02 3.90
CA ASP A 51 6.03 -7.27 4.31
C ASP A 51 5.00 -8.36 4.68
N HIS A 52 5.48 -9.59 4.88
CA HIS A 52 4.67 -10.74 5.30
C HIS A 52 3.95 -10.57 6.65
N LEU A 53 4.35 -9.59 7.47
CA LEU A 53 3.69 -9.24 8.73
C LEU A 53 2.64 -8.13 8.54
N GLY A 54 2.41 -7.69 7.31
CA GLY A 54 1.46 -6.61 6.98
C GLY A 54 2.01 -5.22 7.26
N ARG A 55 3.32 -5.04 7.43
CA ARG A 55 3.93 -3.74 7.70
C ARG A 55 4.20 -3.01 6.40
N LEU A 56 3.77 -1.76 6.35
CA LEU A 56 3.98 -0.86 5.23
C LEU A 56 5.37 -0.21 5.34
N ASN A 57 6.11 -0.15 4.24
CA ASN A 57 7.30 0.67 4.19
C ASN A 57 6.95 2.17 4.07
N LYS A 58 7.94 3.06 4.02
CA LYS A 58 7.71 4.52 3.96
C LYS A 58 6.83 4.97 2.79
N GLN A 59 7.01 4.37 1.61
CA GLN A 59 6.22 4.74 0.42
C GLN A 59 4.81 4.17 0.47
N ALA A 60 4.66 2.90 0.87
CA ALA A 60 3.36 2.27 1.05
C ALA A 60 2.54 2.94 2.17
N SER A 61 3.21 3.46 3.22
CA SER A 61 2.57 4.22 4.29
C SER A 61 1.97 5.54 3.80
N LYS A 62 2.64 6.25 2.89
CA LYS A 62 2.09 7.48 2.28
C LYS A 62 0.83 7.18 1.46
N LEU A 63 0.90 6.15 0.62
CA LEU A 63 -0.24 5.68 -0.16
C LEU A 63 -1.40 5.28 0.75
N PHE A 64 -1.12 4.62 1.88
CA PHE A 64 -2.14 4.23 2.83
C PHE A 64 -2.79 5.43 3.55
N VAL A 65 -2.03 6.47 3.87
CA VAL A 65 -2.58 7.72 4.43
C VAL A 65 -3.48 8.43 3.43
N GLU A 66 -3.08 8.49 2.16
CA GLU A 66 -3.90 9.05 1.08
C GLU A 66 -5.20 8.26 0.89
N PHE A 67 -5.10 6.92 0.86
CA PHE A 67 -6.26 6.03 0.84
C PHE A 67 -7.24 6.29 1.99
N LYS A 68 -6.74 6.41 3.21
CA LYS A 68 -7.56 6.74 4.39
C LYS A 68 -8.28 8.09 4.25
N GLY A 69 -7.63 9.07 3.62
CA GLY A 69 -8.24 10.35 3.28
C GLY A 69 -9.48 10.21 2.40
N HIS A 70 -9.49 9.28 1.44
CA HIS A 70 -10.66 8.99 0.61
C HIS A 70 -11.82 8.33 1.37
N LEU A 71 -11.55 7.68 2.50
CA LEU A 71 -12.56 7.04 3.34
C LEU A 71 -13.15 7.98 4.40
N GLY A 72 -12.61 9.19 4.57
CA GLY A 72 -12.99 10.10 5.66
C GLY A 72 -12.53 9.62 7.05
N VAL A 73 -11.61 8.64 7.11
CA VAL A 73 -11.09 8.06 8.36
C VAL A 73 -9.65 8.54 8.55
N ALA A 74 -9.46 9.73 9.12
CA ALA A 74 -8.14 10.33 9.35
C ALA A 74 -7.32 9.54 10.41
#